data_AF-A0A158KV09-F1
#
_entry.id   AF-A0A158KV09-F1
#
_cell.length_a   1.000
_cell.length_b   1.000
_cell.length_c   1.000
_cell.angle_alpha   90.00
_cell.angle_beta   90.00
_cell.angle_gamma   90.00
#
_symmetry.space_group_name_H-M   'P 1'
#
loop_
_entity.id
_entity.type
_entity.pdbx_description
1 polymer ?
#
loop_
_entity_poly.entity_id
_entity_poly.type
_entity_poly.pdbx_seq_one_letter_code
_entity_poly.pdbx_strand_id
1 'polypeptide(L)'
;MVSPSTVDDPLAAWMDCYCMKPKKRIKKRDAKDEIQRAWAKWDGDKTGPQLLFYTWLQRQRPYFLTFTERGNGDQWQTVKSWIDQYEQQARCAK
;
A
#
# COMPACT_ATOMS: atom_id res chain seq x y z
N MET A 1 -28.87 -22.72 14.08
CA MET A 1 -27.51 -22.53 13.53
C MET A 1 -27.61 -21.42 12.49
N VAL A 2 -27.19 -20.20 12.82
CA VAL A 2 -27.22 -19.06 11.89
C VAL A 2 -25.78 -18.64 11.68
N SER A 3 -25.24 -18.92 10.51
CA SER A 3 -24.00 -18.29 10.06
C SER A 3 -24.30 -17.58 8.74
N PRO A 4 -24.65 -16.28 8.78
CA PRO A 4 -24.77 -15.49 7.58
C PRO A 4 -23.40 -14.90 7.25
N SER A 5 -22.87 -15.28 6.09
CA SER A 5 -22.20 -14.42 5.11
C SER A 5 -21.31 -13.27 5.64
N THR A 6 -19.98 -13.42 5.56
CA THR A 6 -19.06 -12.26 5.71
C THR A 6 -17.94 -12.31 4.68
N VAL A 7 -18.30 -12.14 3.40
CA VAL A 7 -17.35 -11.89 2.32
C VAL A 7 -16.82 -10.45 2.28
N ASP A 8 -17.36 -9.54 3.10
CA ASP A 8 -16.98 -8.12 3.08
C ASP A 8 -17.04 -7.52 4.50
N ASP A 9 -16.36 -8.16 5.46
CA ASP A 9 -16.28 -7.62 6.82
C ASP A 9 -15.16 -6.57 6.92
N PRO A 10 -15.48 -5.28 7.10
CA PRO A 10 -14.49 -4.20 7.15
C PRO A 10 -13.57 -4.31 8.36
N LEU A 11 -14.06 -4.91 9.45
CA LEU A 11 -13.28 -5.12 10.67
C LEU A 11 -12.22 -6.20 10.44
N ALA A 12 -12.56 -7.27 9.71
CA ALA A 12 -11.59 -8.29 9.30
C ALA A 12 -10.52 -7.73 8.35
N ALA A 13 -10.89 -6.82 7.43
CA ALA A 13 -9.91 -6.12 6.57
C ALA A 13 -9.01 -5.18 7.39
N TRP A 14 -9.58 -4.48 8.39
CA TRP A 14 -8.84 -3.62 9.30
C TRP A 14 -7.87 -4.40 10.19
N MET A 15 -8.25 -5.57 10.69
CA MET A 15 -7.37 -6.45 11.47
C MET A 15 -6.22 -7.03 10.62
N ASP A 16 -6.47 -7.34 9.34
CA ASP A 16 -5.43 -7.79 8.40
C ASP A 16 -4.39 -6.69 8.11
N CYS A 17 -4.78 -5.40 8.14
CA CYS A 17 -3.87 -4.26 7.95
C CYS A 17 -2.73 -4.19 8.98
N TYR A 18 -2.90 -4.81 10.16
CA TYR A 18 -1.91 -4.86 11.24
C TYR A 18 -1.30 -6.25 11.45
N CYS A 19 -1.70 -7.23 10.64
CA CYS A 19 -1.25 -8.61 10.78
C CYS A 19 0.05 -8.81 9.96
N MET A 20 1.09 -9.35 10.60
CA MET A 20 2.39 -9.62 9.96
C MET A 20 2.31 -10.59 8.76
N LYS A 21 1.21 -11.36 8.65
CA LYS A 21 0.89 -12.25 7.53
C LYS A 21 -0.58 -12.04 7.13
N PRO A 22 -0.85 -11.09 6.24
CA PRO A 22 -2.23 -10.82 5.87
C PRO A 22 -2.83 -11.96 5.06
N LYS A 23 -4.05 -12.36 5.40
CA LYS A 23 -4.78 -13.45 4.72
C LYS A 23 -5.51 -12.96 3.47
N LYS A 24 -5.87 -11.69 3.41
CA LYS A 24 -6.56 -11.06 2.28
C LYS A 24 -5.60 -10.29 1.39
N ARG A 25 -5.83 -10.32 0.09
CA ARG A 25 -5.11 -9.52 -0.90
C ARG A 25 -5.86 -8.20 -1.12
N ILE A 26 -5.16 -7.07 -1.01
CA ILE A 26 -5.72 -5.76 -1.33
C ILE A 26 -5.78 -5.55 -2.86
N LYS A 27 -6.81 -4.85 -3.33
CA LYS A 27 -6.89 -4.44 -4.74
C LYS A 27 -5.77 -3.46 -5.05
N LYS A 28 -5.17 -3.56 -6.25
CA LYS A 28 -4.06 -2.71 -6.68
C LYS A 28 -4.38 -1.20 -6.60
N ARG A 29 -5.63 -0.82 -6.88
CA ARG A 29 -6.10 0.57 -6.77
C ARG A 29 -6.11 1.06 -5.33
N ASP A 30 -6.72 0.30 -4.43
CA ASP A 30 -6.82 0.67 -3.01
C ASP A 30 -5.42 0.74 -2.38
N ALA A 31 -4.53 -0.20 -2.73
CA ALA A 31 -3.13 -0.17 -2.31
C ALA A 31 -2.40 1.08 -2.79
N LYS A 32 -2.62 1.48 -4.06
CA LYS A 32 -2.03 2.71 -4.62
C LYS A 32 -2.46 3.94 -3.83
N ASP A 33 -3.76 4.10 -3.63
CA ASP A 33 -4.32 5.26 -2.94
C ASP A 33 -3.77 5.36 -1.51
N GLU A 34 -3.72 4.24 -0.79
CA GLU A 34 -3.21 4.20 0.58
C GLU A 34 -1.70 4.38 0.68
N ILE A 35 -0.92 3.86 -0.27
CA ILE A 35 0.52 4.10 -0.36
C ILE A 35 0.80 5.58 -0.65
N GLN A 36 0.04 6.22 -1.54
CA GLN A 36 0.20 7.64 -1.83
C GLN A 36 -0.20 8.52 -0.63
N ARG A 37 -1.28 8.17 0.09
CA ARG A 37 -1.64 8.85 1.34
C ARG A 37 -0.60 8.66 2.43
N ALA A 38 -0.04 7.45 2.55
CA ALA A 38 1.04 7.17 3.49
C ALA A 38 2.29 7.98 3.14
N TRP A 39 2.67 8.06 1.86
CA TRP A 39 3.79 8.87 1.38
C TRP A 39 3.60 10.37 1.66
N ALA A 40 2.38 10.88 1.47
CA ALA A 40 2.05 12.27 1.78
C ALA A 40 2.26 12.59 3.26
N LYS A 41 1.80 11.70 4.15
CA LYS A 41 1.92 11.83 5.62
C LYS A 41 3.28 11.40 6.17
N TRP A 42 4.09 10.72 5.37
CA TRP A 42 5.40 10.26 5.80
C TRP A 42 6.32 11.47 5.97
N ASP A 43 6.82 11.61 7.20
CA ASP A 43 7.69 12.70 7.63
C ASP A 43 9.19 12.36 7.45
N GLY A 44 9.48 11.31 6.69
CA GLY A 44 10.85 11.00 6.28
C GLY A 44 11.37 12.03 5.29
N ASP A 45 12.69 12.18 5.23
CA ASP A 45 13.36 12.98 4.20
C ASP A 45 12.85 12.55 2.82
N LYS A 46 12.39 13.50 1.99
CA LYS A 46 11.81 13.27 0.65
C LYS A 46 12.82 13.44 -0.49
N THR A 47 14.09 13.70 -0.18
CA THR A 47 15.20 13.72 -1.16
C THR A 47 15.86 12.33 -1.29
N GLY A 48 15.50 11.58 -2.33
CA GLY A 48 16.05 10.24 -2.65
C GLY A 48 15.55 9.00 -1.86
N PRO A 49 14.31 8.90 -1.34
CA PRO A 49 14.01 8.06 -0.18
C PRO A 49 12.94 6.99 -0.41
N GLN A 50 12.58 6.74 -1.67
CA GLN A 50 11.55 5.78 -2.05
C GLN A 50 11.84 4.40 -1.45
N LEU A 51 13.13 4.03 -1.37
CA LEU A 51 13.59 2.76 -0.79
C LEU A 51 13.45 2.73 0.74
N LEU A 52 13.70 3.87 1.41
CA LEU A 52 13.51 4.01 2.87
C LEU A 52 12.03 3.92 3.22
N PHE A 53 11.18 4.58 2.44
CA PHE A 53 9.74 4.47 2.60
C PHE A 53 9.21 3.07 2.29
N TYR A 54 9.74 2.40 1.26
CA TYR A 54 9.37 1.01 0.97
C TYR A 54 9.76 0.08 2.12
N THR A 55 10.96 0.25 2.68
CA THR A 55 11.41 -0.50 3.87
C THR A 55 10.52 -0.19 5.09
N TRP A 56 10.12 1.07 5.26
CA TRP A 56 9.19 1.48 6.30
C TRP A 56 7.80 0.85 6.09
N LEU A 57 7.29 0.81 4.86
CA LEU A 57 6.05 0.14 4.46
C LEU A 57 6.11 -1.36 4.78
N GLN A 58 7.20 -2.04 4.44
CA GLN A 58 7.39 -3.45 4.76
C GLN A 58 7.33 -3.71 6.28
N ARG A 59 7.90 -2.82 7.10
CA ARG A 59 7.94 -2.98 8.56
C ARG A 59 6.65 -2.58 9.25
N GLN A 60 6.00 -1.51 8.81
CA GLN A 60 4.86 -0.90 9.51
C GLN A 60 3.52 -1.32 8.93
N ARG A 61 3.46 -1.62 7.64
CA ARG A 61 2.22 -1.90 6.89
C ARG A 61 2.46 -2.93 5.76
N PRO A 62 2.88 -4.17 6.09
CA PRO A 62 3.14 -5.21 5.09
C PRO A 62 1.90 -5.55 4.24
N TYR A 63 0.70 -5.31 4.75
CA TYR A 63 -0.57 -5.51 4.03
C TYR A 63 -0.63 -4.80 2.68
N PHE A 64 -0.15 -3.56 2.60
CA PHE A 64 -0.20 -2.78 1.37
C PHE A 64 0.76 -3.28 0.29
N LEU A 65 1.66 -4.21 0.63
CA LEU A 65 2.56 -4.86 -0.31
C LEU A 65 2.05 -6.25 -0.74
N THR A 66 0.81 -6.61 -0.40
CA THR A 66 0.23 -7.92 -0.76
C THR A 66 -0.69 -7.88 -1.98
N PHE A 67 -0.69 -6.76 -2.72
CA PHE A 67 -1.42 -6.68 -3.98
C PHE A 67 -0.80 -7.64 -5.00
N THR A 68 -1.67 -8.26 -5.80
CA THR A 68 -1.25 -9.19 -6.84
C THR A 68 -0.82 -8.39 -8.08
N GLU A 69 0.46 -8.44 -8.43
CA GLU A 69 0.92 -7.98 -9.75
C GLU A 69 0.58 -9.07 -10.79
N ARG A 70 0.02 -8.67 -11.93
CA ARG A 70 -0.11 -9.59 -13.07
C ARG A 70 1.28 -9.76 -13.68
N GLY A 71 2.03 -10.78 -13.22
CA GLY A 71 3.36 -11.14 -13.70
C GLY A 71 4.44 -11.06 -12.63
N ASN A 72 5.64 -11.56 -12.94
CA ASN A 72 6.86 -11.48 -12.12
C ASN A 72 7.39 -10.03 -12.04
N GLY A 73 6.52 -9.06 -11.79
CA GLY A 73 6.91 -7.67 -11.56
C GLY A 73 7.41 -7.51 -10.13
N ASP A 74 8.53 -6.81 -9.97
CA ASP A 74 9.00 -6.38 -8.67
C ASP A 74 8.01 -5.38 -8.07
N GLN A 75 7.37 -5.75 -6.97
CA GLN A 75 6.41 -4.89 -6.25
C GLN A 75 7.02 -3.52 -5.90
N TRP A 76 8.33 -3.51 -5.62
CA TRP A 76 9.13 -2.30 -5.44
C TRP A 76 9.04 -1.34 -6.64
N GLN A 77 9.20 -1.82 -7.87
CA GLN A 77 9.15 -0.99 -9.08
C GLN A 77 7.77 -0.36 -9.25
N THR A 78 6.72 -1.10 -8.92
CA THR A 78 5.34 -0.59 -8.96
C THR A 78 5.10 0.49 -7.91
N VAL A 79 5.52 0.26 -6.66
CA VAL A 79 5.41 1.26 -5.58
C VAL A 79 6.21 2.52 -5.93
N LYS A 80 7.44 2.35 -6.42
CA LYS A 80 8.30 3.44 -6.88
C LYS A 80 7.59 4.27 -7.96
N SER A 81 7.05 3.62 -8.99
CA SER A 81 6.31 4.28 -10.07
C SER A 81 5.10 5.07 -9.56
N TRP A 82 4.37 4.55 -8.56
CA TRP A 82 3.24 5.26 -7.96
C TRP A 82 3.63 6.51 -7.19
N ILE A 83 4.78 6.48 -6.52
CA ILE A 83 5.35 7.63 -5.81
C ILE A 83 5.83 8.67 -6.83
N ASP A 84 6.59 8.25 -7.85
CA ASP A 84 7.05 9.13 -8.92
C ASP A 84 5.86 9.85 -9.60
N GLN A 85 4.79 9.12 -9.91
CA GLN A 85 3.55 9.70 -10.47
C GLN A 85 2.91 10.73 -9.52
N TYR A 86 2.88 10.43 -8.22
CA TYR A 86 2.32 11.33 -7.22
C TYR A 86 3.13 12.62 -7.11
N GLU A 87 4.46 12.54 -7.09
CA GLU A 87 5.33 13.71 -7.05
C GLU A 87 5.24 14.55 -8.32
N GLN A 88 5.16 13.90 -9.50
CA GLN A 88 4.94 14.59 -10.77
C GLN A 88 3.59 15.33 -10.79
N GLN A 89 2.52 14.70 -10.33
CA GLN A 89 1.21 15.35 -10.20
C GLN A 89 1.23 16.51 -9.19
N ALA A 90 1.87 16.31 -8.03
CA ALA A 90 1.98 17.36 -7.00
C ALA A 90 2.83 18.56 -7.47
N ARG A 91 3.80 18.35 -8.36
CA ARG A 91 4.58 19.42 -9.00
C ARG A 91 3.81 20.17 -10.07
N CYS A 92 2.95 19.50 -10.82
CA CYS A 92 2.15 20.11 -11.89
C CYS A 92 0.89 20.81 -11.38
N ALA A 93 0.42 20.45 -10.18
CA ALA A 93 -0.72 21.09 -9.51
C ALA A 93 -0.33 22.34 -8.68
N LYS A 94 0.93 22.76 -8.69
CA LYS A 94 1.42 24.02 -8.11
C LYS A 94 1.60 25.06 -9.20
#